data_AF-A0A7S7TMK4-F1
#
_entry.id   AF-A0A7S7TMK4-F1
#
_cell.length_a   1.000
_cell.length_b   1.000
_cell.length_c   1.000
_cell.angle_alpha   90.00
_cell.angle_beta   90.00
_cell.angle_gamma   90.00
#
_symmetry.space_group_name_H-M   'P 1'
#
loop_
_entity.id
_entity.type
_entity.pdbx_description
1 polymer ?
#
loop_
_entity_poly.entity_id
_entity_poly.type
_entity_poly.pdbx_seq_one_letter_code
_entity_poly.pdbx_strand_id
1 'polypeptide(L)'
;MRLAAVAIVVVGIVGIVAYDHYDKKTNFLRVDARIAAINEQCYLEKVERGVMTKTTSTSDMVRCEVAEMLKREHPKWQGYDVKHKIEVRVVYVSPVDNATHTSSLQMSAFPNGKPLRPGEVFPVLASKSKPDKARMI
;
A
#
# COMPACT_ATOMS: atom_id res chain seq x y z
N MET A 1 -4.30 -11.01 34.36
CA MET A 1 -3.18 -11.08 33.38
C MET A 1 -3.61 -10.87 31.93
N ARG A 2 -4.72 -11.45 31.45
CA ARG A 2 -5.20 -11.24 30.06
C ARG A 2 -5.60 -9.79 29.74
N LEU A 3 -6.27 -9.10 30.66
CA LEU A 3 -6.72 -7.70 30.46
C LEU A 3 -5.56 -6.70 30.36
N ALA A 4 -4.50 -6.88 31.16
CA ALA A 4 -3.31 -6.05 31.11
C ALA A 4 -2.55 -6.21 29.77
N ALA A 5 -2.44 -7.44 29.27
CA ALA A 5 -1.83 -7.70 27.97
C ALA A 5 -2.65 -7.08 26.82
N VAL A 6 -3.98 -7.18 26.88
CA VAL A 6 -4.88 -6.53 25.91
C VAL A 6 -4.74 -5.01 25.96
N ALA A 7 -4.68 -4.41 27.15
CA ALA A 7 -4.52 -2.96 27.31
C ALA A 7 -3.20 -2.45 26.70
N ILE A 8 -2.08 -3.17 26.90
CA ILE A 8 -0.79 -2.81 26.31
C ILE A 8 -0.84 -2.87 24.78
N VAL A 9 -1.43 -3.93 24.21
CA VAL A 9 -1.58 -4.07 22.76
C VAL A 9 -2.44 -2.94 22.18
N VAL A 10 -3.55 -2.60 22.85
CA VAL A 10 -4.44 -1.51 22.42
C VAL A 10 -3.72 -0.17 22.48
N VAL A 11 -3.03 0.15 23.57
CA VAL A 11 -2.26 1.40 23.71
C VAL A 11 -1.15 1.48 22.65
N GLY A 12 -0.47 0.38 22.37
CA GLY A 12 0.54 0.30 21.31
C GLY A 12 -0.04 0.61 19.92
N ILE A 13 -1.18 -0.01 19.57
CA ILE A 13 -1.85 0.23 18.28
C ILE A 13 -2.30 1.69 18.17
N VAL A 14 -2.95 2.22 19.22
CA VAL A 14 -3.43 3.61 19.25
C VAL A 14 -2.27 4.59 19.11
N GLY A 15 -1.16 4.35 19.80
CA GLY A 15 0.04 5.19 19.71
C GLY A 15 0.63 5.24 18.29
N ILE A 16 0.70 4.10 17.61
CA ILE A 16 1.22 4.03 16.23
C ILE A 16 0.31 4.80 15.27
N VAL A 17 -1.01 4.61 15.36
CA VAL A 17 -1.99 5.30 14.49
C VAL A 17 -1.97 6.81 14.74
N ALA A 18 -1.93 7.23 16.00
CA ALA A 18 -1.84 8.64 16.36
C ALA A 18 -0.55 9.29 15.85
N TYR A 19 0.59 8.58 15.95
CA TYR A 19 1.87 9.05 15.45
C TYR A 19 1.87 9.20 13.92
N ASP A 20 1.35 8.23 13.17
CA ASP A 20 1.30 8.32 11.70
C ASP A 20 0.43 9.50 11.23
N HIS A 21 -0.74 9.69 11.85
CA HIS A 21 -1.59 10.85 11.57
C HIS A 21 -0.90 12.18 11.90
N TYR A 22 -0.20 12.25 13.03
CA TYR A 22 0.52 13.46 13.43
C TYR A 22 1.70 13.75 12.49
N ASP A 23 2.48 12.73 12.12
CA ASP A 23 3.61 12.84 11.20
C ASP A 23 3.15 13.33 9.82
N LYS A 24 2.10 12.72 9.26
CA LYS A 24 1.49 13.15 7.99
C LYS A 24 1.03 14.62 8.04
N LYS A 25 0.42 15.05 9.14
CA LYS A 25 -0.10 16.43 9.27
C LYS A 25 1.00 17.48 9.45
N THR A 26 2.07 17.14 10.16
CA THR A 26 3.13 18.09 10.52
C THR A 26 4.25 18.13 9.49
N ASN A 27 4.73 16.96 9.06
CA ASN A 27 5.95 16.82 8.26
C ASN A 27 5.73 16.64 6.77
N PHE A 28 4.46 16.55 6.33
CA PHE A 28 4.12 16.42 4.91
C PHE A 28 3.19 17.53 4.46
N LEU A 29 3.30 17.86 3.17
CA LEU A 29 2.46 18.83 2.48
C LEU A 29 1.76 18.11 1.32
N ARG A 30 0.48 18.39 1.13
CA ARG A 30 -0.26 17.88 -0.02
C ARG A 30 0.20 18.61 -1.28
N VAL A 31 0.67 17.86 -2.26
CA VAL A 31 1.09 18.38 -3.57
C VAL A 31 0.48 17.54 -4.68
N ASP A 32 0.29 18.15 -5.85
CA ASP A 32 -0.15 17.44 -7.03
C ASP A 32 1.04 16.72 -7.67
N ALA A 33 0.93 15.41 -7.83
CA ALA A 33 1.92 14.60 -8.53
C ALA A 33 1.33 14.08 -9.85
N ARG A 34 2.18 13.87 -10.85
CA ARG A 34 1.81 13.21 -12.11
C ARG A 34 2.25 11.76 -12.07
N ILE A 35 1.38 10.86 -12.51
CA ILE A 35 1.73 9.44 -12.60
C ILE A 35 2.68 9.23 -13.79
N ALA A 36 3.89 8.76 -13.54
CA ALA A 36 4.86 8.39 -14.58
C ALA A 36 4.66 6.95 -15.05
N ALA A 37 4.48 6.02 -14.11
CA ALA A 37 4.32 4.60 -14.43
C ALA A 37 3.48 3.90 -13.37
N ILE A 38 2.81 2.84 -13.79
CA ILE A 38 2.02 1.96 -12.93
C ILE A 38 2.48 0.54 -13.23
N ASN A 39 2.87 -0.18 -12.17
CA ASN A 39 3.18 -1.59 -12.22
C ASN A 39 2.20 -2.32 -11.31
N GLU A 40 1.22 -2.99 -11.90
CA GLU A 40 0.24 -3.79 -11.18
C GLU A 40 0.64 -5.27 -11.23
N GLN A 41 0.88 -5.83 -10.04
CA GLN A 41 1.16 -7.25 -9.86
C GLN A 41 0.17 -7.82 -8.84
N CYS A 42 -0.20 -9.08 -9.01
CA CYS A 42 -1.04 -9.79 -8.07
C CYS A 42 -0.37 -11.08 -7.60
N TYR A 43 -0.74 -11.52 -6.41
CA TYR A 43 -0.36 -12.82 -5.88
C TYR A 43 -1.57 -13.46 -5.20
N LEU A 44 -1.55 -14.79 -5.10
CA LEU A 44 -2.57 -15.56 -4.41
C LEU A 44 -2.15 -15.74 -2.96
N GLU A 45 -3.06 -15.50 -2.03
CA GLU A 45 -2.84 -15.66 -0.60
C GLU A 45 -3.92 -16.56 0.01
N LYS A 46 -3.52 -17.56 0.79
CA LYS A 46 -4.42 -18.33 1.65
C LYS A 46 -3.96 -18.18 3.09
N VAL A 47 -4.89 -17.75 3.94
CA VAL A 47 -4.66 -17.62 5.38
C VAL A 47 -5.46 -18.69 6.10
N GLU A 48 -4.76 -19.63 6.72
CA GLU A 48 -5.36 -20.65 7.57
C GLU A 48 -5.16 -20.25 9.03
N ARG A 49 -6.26 -20.08 9.77
CA ARG A 49 -6.24 -19.74 11.20
C ARG A 49 -6.66 -20.96 12.01
N GLY A 50 -5.70 -21.57 12.70
CA GLY A 50 -5.94 -22.50 13.78
C GLY A 50 -6.17 -21.79 15.12
N VAL A 51 -6.43 -22.57 16.18
CA VAL A 51 -6.69 -22.07 17.54
C VAL A 51 -5.47 -21.35 18.13
N MET A 52 -4.24 -21.70 17.72
CA MET A 52 -3.00 -21.06 18.14
C MET A 52 -2.06 -20.62 17.00
N THR A 53 -2.25 -21.11 15.77
CA THR A 53 -1.35 -20.83 14.66
C THR A 53 -2.06 -20.12 13.51
N LYS A 54 -1.38 -19.17 12.88
CA LYS A 54 -1.80 -18.54 11.63
C LYS A 54 -0.77 -18.89 10.56
N THR A 55 -1.17 -19.68 9.58
CA THR A 55 -0.33 -20.04 8.44
C THR A 55 -0.75 -19.22 7.24
N THR A 56 0.18 -18.47 6.66
CA THR A 56 -0.05 -17.73 5.42
C THR A 56 0.73 -18.41 4.30
N SER A 57 0.05 -18.81 3.23
CA SER A 57 0.66 -19.34 2.02
C SER A 57 0.48 -18.34 0.88
N THR A 58 1.55 -18.00 0.18
CA THR A 58 1.52 -17.06 -0.95
C THR A 58 2.05 -17.69 -2.22
N SER A 59 1.54 -17.26 -3.37
CA SER A 59 2.15 -17.54 -4.68
C SER A 59 3.22 -16.51 -5.03
N ASP A 60 3.94 -16.76 -6.13
CA ASP A 60 4.74 -15.75 -6.79
C ASP A 60 3.87 -14.61 -7.33
N MET A 61 4.50 -13.45 -7.54
CA MET A 61 3.87 -12.29 -8.16
C MET A 61 3.71 -12.55 -9.66
N VAL A 62 2.49 -12.40 -10.15
CA VAL A 62 2.12 -12.57 -11.55
C VAL A 62 1.26 -11.40 -11.99
N ARG A 63 0.97 -11.33 -13.29
CA ARG A 63 -0.06 -10.42 -13.81
C ARG A 63 -1.42 -10.73 -13.18
N CYS A 64 -2.21 -9.72 -12.87
CA CYS A 64 -3.49 -9.91 -12.19
C CYS A 64 -4.48 -10.77 -12.97
N GLU A 65 -4.47 -10.71 -14.29
CA GLU A 65 -5.31 -11.57 -15.13
C GLU A 65 -4.91 -13.05 -14.99
N VAL A 66 -3.61 -13.32 -14.84
CA VAL A 66 -3.07 -14.66 -14.62
C VAL A 66 -3.41 -15.16 -13.21
N ALA A 67 -3.31 -14.32 -12.18
CA ALA A 67 -3.72 -14.69 -10.82
C ALA A 67 -5.20 -15.07 -10.75
N GLU A 68 -6.07 -14.29 -11.40
CA GLU A 68 -7.50 -14.56 -11.49
C GLU A 68 -7.83 -15.84 -12.30
N MET A 69 -7.04 -16.13 -13.34
CA MET A 69 -7.15 -17.38 -14.09
C MET A 69 -6.71 -18.58 -13.24
N LEU A 70 -5.56 -18.48 -12.57
CA LEU A 70 -5.02 -19.52 -11.69
C LEU A 70 -6.00 -19.88 -10.58
N LYS A 71 -6.64 -18.88 -9.96
CA LYS A 71 -7.67 -19.09 -8.94
C LYS A 71 -8.90 -19.84 -9.47
N ARG A 72 -9.32 -19.55 -10.71
CA ARG A 72 -10.52 -20.13 -11.32
C ARG A 72 -10.29 -21.55 -11.85
N GLU A 73 -9.16 -21.78 -12.50
CA GLU A 73 -8.94 -22.98 -13.32
C GLU A 73 -8.09 -24.04 -12.62
N HIS A 74 -7.22 -23.65 -11.68
CA HIS A 74 -6.25 -24.58 -11.10
C HIS A 74 -6.68 -25.06 -9.70
N PRO A 75 -6.87 -26.38 -9.48
CA PRO A 75 -7.35 -26.91 -8.19
C PRO A 75 -6.53 -26.49 -6.97
N LYS A 76 -5.20 -26.38 -7.14
CA LYS A 76 -4.26 -25.93 -6.10
C LYS A 76 -4.62 -24.57 -5.48
N TRP A 77 -5.16 -23.65 -6.28
CA TRP A 77 -5.39 -22.26 -5.89
C TRP A 77 -6.84 -21.99 -5.49
N GLN A 78 -7.68 -23.04 -5.41
CA GLN A 78 -9.03 -22.92 -4.88
C GLN A 78 -9.00 -22.48 -3.42
N GLY A 79 -9.84 -21.50 -3.09
CA GLY A 79 -9.90 -20.90 -1.75
C GLY A 79 -8.75 -19.93 -1.42
N TYR A 80 -7.88 -19.59 -2.38
CA TYR A 80 -6.95 -18.47 -2.25
C TYR A 80 -7.64 -17.15 -2.63
N ASP A 81 -7.24 -16.06 -1.99
CA ASP A 81 -7.61 -14.70 -2.35
C ASP A 81 -6.58 -14.09 -3.28
N VAL A 82 -7.04 -13.34 -4.28
CA VAL A 82 -6.16 -12.51 -5.11
C VAL A 82 -5.84 -11.25 -4.33
N LYS A 83 -4.56 -10.98 -4.12
CA LYS A 83 -4.04 -9.77 -3.48
C LYS A 83 -3.32 -8.94 -4.53
N HIS A 84 -3.63 -7.65 -4.55
CA HIS A 84 -2.97 -6.70 -5.45
C HIS A 84 -1.77 -6.07 -4.75
N LYS A 85 -0.72 -5.86 -5.53
CA LYS A 85 0.46 -5.08 -5.19
C LYS A 85 0.72 -4.14 -6.36
N ILE A 86 0.19 -2.94 -6.23
CA ILE A 86 0.25 -1.91 -7.26
C ILE A 86 1.35 -0.93 -6.84
N GLU A 87 2.35 -0.77 -7.69
CA GLU A 87 3.41 0.22 -7.54
C GLU A 87 3.14 1.37 -8.51
N VAL A 88 2.92 2.57 -7.97
CA VAL A 88 2.70 3.79 -8.74
C VAL A 88 3.91 4.70 -8.60
N ARG A 89 4.62 4.94 -9.71
CA ARG A 89 5.69 5.93 -9.76
C ARG A 89 5.11 7.28 -10.10
N VAL A 90 5.34 8.25 -9.23
CA VAL A 90 4.84 9.61 -9.35
C VAL A 90 5.98 10.60 -9.47
N VAL A 91 5.71 11.69 -10.18
CA VAL A 91 6.60 12.83 -10.36
C VAL A 91 5.94 14.05 -9.74
N TYR A 92 6.62 14.75 -8.84
CA TYR A 92 6.07 15.90 -8.13
C TYR A 92 7.12 16.98 -7.91
N VAL A 93 6.67 18.20 -7.64
CA VAL A 93 7.54 19.29 -7.21
C VAL A 93 7.68 19.22 -5.69
N SER A 94 8.91 19.04 -5.21
CA SER A 94 9.22 18.94 -3.80
C SER A 94 9.11 20.32 -3.12
N PRO A 95 8.47 20.42 -1.94
CA PRO A 95 8.39 21.68 -1.20
C PRO A 95 9.71 22.06 -0.52
N VAL A 96 10.73 21.19 -0.54
CA VAL A 96 12.03 21.42 0.11
C VAL A 96 12.94 22.30 -0.75
N ASP A 97 13.02 21.99 -2.05
CA ASP A 97 13.96 22.56 -3.00
C ASP A 97 13.28 23.10 -4.27
N ASN A 98 11.94 22.99 -4.36
CA ASN A 98 11.14 23.38 -5.51
C ASN A 98 11.57 22.68 -6.82
N ALA A 99 12.25 21.54 -6.72
CA ALA A 99 12.70 20.73 -7.85
C ALA A 99 11.76 19.55 -8.11
N THR A 100 11.85 18.99 -9.32
CA THR A 100 11.06 17.81 -9.70
C THR A 100 11.72 16.54 -9.17
N HIS A 101 10.96 15.78 -8.39
CA HIS A 101 11.40 14.50 -7.81
C HIS A 101 10.44 13.37 -8.17
N THR A 102 10.95 12.15 -8.08
CA THR A 102 10.17 10.93 -8.32
C THR A 102 10.08 10.09 -7.07
N SER A 103 8.90 9.52 -6.80
CA SER A 103 8.72 8.57 -5.69
C SER A 103 7.87 7.39 -6.11
N SER A 104 8.05 6.26 -5.43
CA SER A 104 7.29 5.02 -5.65
C SER A 104 6.32 4.80 -4.51
N LEU A 105 5.04 4.70 -4.84
CA LEU A 105 3.94 4.51 -3.90
C LEU A 105 3.37 3.10 -4.08
N GLN A 106 3.34 2.33 -3.00
CA GLN A 106 2.73 1.00 -3.00
C GLN A 106 1.29 1.08 -2.49
N MET A 107 0.36 0.49 -3.24
CA MET A 107 -1.05 0.38 -2.87
C MET A 107 -1.56 -1.05 -3.06
N SER A 108 -2.45 -1.47 -2.17
CA SER A 108 -3.09 -2.79 -2.20
C SER A 108 -4.41 -2.81 -2.96
N ALA A 109 -4.91 -1.64 -3.35
CA ALA A 109 -6.09 -1.45 -4.18
C ALA A 109 -6.02 -0.08 -4.85
N PHE A 110 -6.68 0.06 -5.99
CA PHE A 110 -6.81 1.36 -6.63
C PHE A 110 -7.71 2.31 -5.83
N PRO A 111 -7.40 3.61 -5.81
CA PRO A 111 -8.25 4.61 -5.18
C PRO A 111 -9.63 4.61 -5.83
N ASN A 112 -10.69 4.55 -5.01
CA ASN A 112 -12.08 4.50 -5.46
C ASN A 112 -12.41 3.33 -6.42
N GLY A 113 -11.59 2.27 -6.44
CA GLY A 113 -11.79 1.11 -7.31
C GLY A 113 -11.59 1.38 -8.80
N LYS A 114 -11.00 2.52 -9.18
CA LYS A 114 -10.75 2.87 -10.59
C LYS A 114 -9.27 2.76 -10.93
N PRO A 115 -8.89 2.06 -12.00
CA PRO A 115 -7.50 1.95 -12.41
C PRO A 115 -6.94 3.33 -12.72
N LEU A 116 -5.76 3.60 -12.17
CA LEU A 116 -5.01 4.82 -12.46
C LEU A 116 -4.40 4.74 -13.86
N ARG A 117 -4.12 5.90 -14.48
CA ARG A 117 -3.44 5.96 -15.78
C ARG A 117 -2.19 6.83 -15.74
N PRO A 118 -1.13 6.50 -16.51
CA PRO A 118 -0.01 7.39 -16.70
C PRO A 118 -0.46 8.77 -17.21
N GLY A 119 0.15 9.82 -16.69
CA GLY A 119 -0.19 11.21 -17.01
C GLY A 119 -1.29 11.83 -16.14
N GLU A 120 -2.08 11.02 -15.42
CA GLU A 120 -3.09 11.53 -14.49
C GLU A 120 -2.45 12.26 -13.31
N VAL A 121 -3.17 13.25 -12.79
CA VAL A 121 -2.79 13.97 -11.57
C VAL A 121 -3.31 13.19 -10.37
N PHE A 122 -2.41 12.83 -9.48
CA PHE A 122 -2.68 12.10 -8.26
C PHE A 122 -2.10 12.88 -7.08
N PRO A 123 -2.94 13.30 -6.11
CA PRO A 123 -2.44 14.08 -4.98
C PRO A 123 -1.65 13.18 -4.03
N VAL A 124 -0.49 13.67 -3.59
CA VAL A 124 0.42 12.95 -2.68
C VAL A 124 0.82 13.84 -1.52
N LEU A 125 1.28 13.21 -0.44
CA LEU A 125 1.91 13.88 0.69
C LEU A 125 3.43 13.91 0.45
N ALA A 126 3.97 15.05 0.03
CA ALA A 126 5.41 15.25 -0.10
C ALA A 126 6.03 15.70 1.24
N SER A 127 7.20 15.16 1.60
CA SER A 127 7.86 15.54 2.84
C SER A 127 8.39 16.97 2.78
N LYS A 128 8.24 17.69 3.89
CA LYS A 128 8.77 19.06 4.08
C LYS A 128 10.28 19.08 4.38
N SER A 129 10.91 17.93 4.57
CA SER A 129 12.34 17.83 4.92
C SER A 129 13.14 16.86 4.06
N LYS A 130 12.48 15.95 3.32
CA LYS A 130 13.13 14.98 2.44
C LYS A 130 12.57 15.12 1.01
N PRO A 131 13.33 15.68 0.05
CA PRO A 131 12.77 16.07 -1.25
C PRO A 131 12.24 14.89 -2.08
N ASP A 132 12.86 13.73 -1.94
CA ASP A 132 12.62 12.47 -2.64
C ASP A 132 11.63 11.53 -1.92
N LYS A 133 11.02 12.01 -0.81
CA LYS A 133 10.04 11.24 -0.03
C LYS A 133 8.61 11.76 -0.24
N ALA A 134 7.78 10.91 -0.84
CA ALA A 134 6.33 11.09 -0.85
C ALA A 134 5.60 9.92 -0.18
N ARG A 135 4.36 10.16 0.23
CA ARG A 135 3.45 9.16 0.79
C ARG A 135 2.06 9.31 0.18
N MET A 136 1.28 8.23 0.23
CA MET A 136 -0.15 8.31 -0.01
C MET A 136 -0.84 9.08 1.11
N ILE A 137 -1.97 9.70 0.77
CA ILE A 137 -2.85 10.42 1.71
C ILE A 137 -3.41 9.44 2.73
#